data_AF-A0A849QJM8-F1
#
_entry.id   AF-A0A849QJM8-F1
#
_cell.length_a   1.000
_cell.length_b   1.000
_cell.length_c   1.000
_cell.angle_alpha   90.00
_cell.angle_beta   90.00
_cell.angle_gamma   90.00
#
_symmetry.space_group_name_H-M   'P 1'
#
loop_
_entity.id
_entity.type
_entity.pdbx_description
1 polymer ?
#
loop_
_entity_poly.entity_id
_entity_poly.type
_entity_poly.pdbx_seq_one_letter_code
_entity_poly.pdbx_strand_id
1 'polypeptide(L)'
;MRLVIDTNIIISSLISNSIRRSILMDSGFELMAPEYTFTEIMNHANLIEKKSKLTSDDLQYVMDMLFSRISIYPHEEYADCYPRAE
;
A
#
# COMPACT_ATOMS: atom_id res chain seq x y z
N MET A 1 -1.73 -13.30 -11.59
CA MET A 1 -0.77 -12.33 -12.20
C MET A 1 -0.06 -11.60 -11.07
N ARG A 2 1.23 -11.30 -11.21
CA ARG A 2 1.99 -10.53 -10.20
C ARG A 2 1.83 -9.03 -10.45
N LEU A 3 1.49 -8.28 -9.42
CA LEU A 3 1.33 -6.83 -9.49
C LEU A 3 2.19 -6.16 -8.43
N VAL A 4 3.08 -5.27 -8.87
CA VAL A 4 3.78 -4.35 -7.98
C VAL A 4 2.87 -3.14 -7.78
N ILE A 5 2.51 -2.87 -6.53
CA ILE A 5 1.54 -1.85 -6.15
C ILE A 5 2.29 -0.62 -5.63
N ASP A 6 1.98 0.53 -6.23
CA ASP A 6 2.43 1.83 -5.76
C ASP A 6 1.68 2.23 -4.48
N THR A 7 2.38 2.86 -3.54
CA THR A 7 1.80 3.40 -2.30
C THR A 7 0.58 4.30 -2.57
N ASN A 8 0.59 5.12 -3.62
CA ASN A 8 -0.54 5.98 -3.97
C ASN A 8 -1.81 5.21 -4.31
N ILE A 9 -1.68 4.00 -4.89
CA ILE A 9 -2.82 3.12 -5.15
C ILE A 9 -3.42 2.64 -3.83
N ILE A 10 -2.59 2.31 -2.85
CA ILE A 10 -3.03 1.92 -1.50
C ILE A 10 -3.70 3.11 -0.81
N ILE A 11 -3.04 4.27 -0.74
CA ILE A 11 -3.56 5.50 -0.11
C ILE A 11 -4.91 5.91 -0.72
N SER A 12 -4.99 5.96 -2.04
CA SER A 12 -6.23 6.34 -2.74
C SER A 12 -7.35 5.31 -2.57
N SER A 13 -6.99 4.02 -2.38
CA SER A 13 -7.94 2.97 -2.03
C SER A 13 -8.47 3.13 -0.61
N LEU A 14 -7.67 3.61 0.36
CA LEU A 14 -8.11 3.87 1.72
C LEU A 14 -9.10 5.04 1.78
N ILE A 15 -8.78 6.12 1.05
CA ILE A 15 -9.56 7.37 1.05
C ILE A 15 -10.92 7.24 0.34
N SER A 16 -10.99 6.44 -0.73
CA SER A 16 -12.18 6.40 -1.60
C SER A 16 -12.60 4.98 -1.94
N ASN A 17 -13.91 4.78 -2.10
CA ASN A 17 -14.42 3.53 -2.65
C ASN A 17 -14.22 3.55 -4.17
N SER A 18 -13.20 2.83 -4.66
CA SER A 18 -12.77 2.89 -6.05
C SER A 18 -12.46 1.49 -6.59
N ILE A 19 -12.42 1.36 -7.93
CA ILE A 19 -12.02 0.12 -8.64
C ILE A 19 -10.69 -0.44 -8.10
N ARG A 20 -9.79 0.43 -7.63
CA ARG A 20 -8.52 0.05 -7.01
C ARG A 20 -8.70 -0.83 -5.77
N ARG A 21 -9.71 -0.55 -4.93
CA ARG A 21 -10.03 -1.37 -3.76
C ARG A 21 -10.45 -2.78 -4.18
N SER A 22 -11.22 -2.92 -5.25
CA SER A 22 -11.62 -4.22 -5.78
C SER A 22 -10.41 -5.04 -6.23
N ILE A 23 -9.42 -4.41 -6.88
CA ILE A 23 -8.18 -5.07 -7.30
C ILE A 23 -7.37 -5.54 -6.09
N LEU A 24 -7.21 -4.68 -5.07
CA LEU A 24 -6.50 -5.05 -3.83
C LEU A 24 -7.21 -6.19 -3.07
N MET A 25 -8.53 -6.32 -3.25
CA MET A 25 -9.32 -7.37 -2.62
C MET A 25 -9.43 -8.64 -3.46
N ASP A 26 -9.02 -8.63 -4.73
CA ASP A 26 -9.09 -9.78 -5.62
C ASP A 26 -7.96 -10.78 -5.33
N SER A 27 -8.32 -12.05 -5.15
CA SER A 27 -7.37 -13.14 -4.87
C SER A 27 -6.67 -13.68 -6.13
N GLY A 28 -7.09 -13.26 -7.32
CA GLY A 28 -6.43 -13.59 -8.59
C GLY A 28 -5.10 -12.86 -8.83
N PHE A 29 -4.78 -11.87 -7.99
CA PHE A 29 -3.53 -11.12 -8.04
C PHE A 29 -2.61 -11.47 -6.88
N GLU A 30 -1.33 -11.64 -7.20
CA GLU A 30 -0.25 -11.71 -6.23
C GLU A 30 0.31 -10.29 -6.09
N LEU A 31 0.01 -9.65 -4.96
CA LEU A 31 0.35 -8.25 -4.72
C LEU A 31 1.71 -8.13 -4.07
N MET A 32 2.51 -7.17 -4.53
CA MET A 32 3.86 -6.92 -4.04
C MET A 32 4.06 -5.42 -3.84
N ALA A 33 4.79 -5.03 -2.81
CA ALA A 33 5.18 -3.65 -2.60
C ALA A 33 6.58 -3.55 -1.98
N PRO A 34 7.34 -2.49 -2.30
CA PRO A 34 8.59 -2.19 -1.59
C PRO A 34 8.36 -1.95 -0.10
N GLU A 35 9.33 -2.25 0.75
CA GLU A 35 9.25 -1.97 2.20
C GLU A 35 8.95 -0.50 2.52
N TYR A 36 9.43 0.41 1.68
CA TYR A 36 9.24 1.84 1.85
C TYR A 36 7.76 2.27 1.77
N THR A 37 6.89 1.44 1.17
CA THR A 37 5.45 1.69 1.09
C THR A 37 4.82 1.90 2.48
N PHE A 38 5.25 1.15 3.49
CA PHE A 38 4.71 1.34 4.85
C PHE A 38 5.08 2.73 5.41
N THR A 39 6.36 3.10 5.29
CA THR A 39 6.88 4.41 5.72
C THR A 39 6.13 5.56 5.07
N GLU A 40 5.87 5.48 3.76
CA GLU A 40 5.15 6.53 3.04
C GLU A 40 3.68 6.66 3.49
N ILE A 41 3.00 5.54 3.77
CA ILE A 41 1.63 5.59 4.31
C ILE A 41 1.62 6.22 5.70
N MET A 42 2.54 5.83 6.58
CA MET A 42 2.61 6.39 7.94
C MET A 42 2.92 7.89 7.92
N ASN A 43 3.80 8.34 7.02
CA ASN A 43 4.06 9.76 6.80
C ASN A 43 2.83 10.54 6.36
N HIS A 44 1.79 9.87 5.87
CA HIS A 44 0.54 10.47 5.38
C HIS A 44 -0.68 10.08 6.22
N ALA A 45 -0.51 9.40 7.36
CA ALA A 45 -1.60 8.86 8.18
C ALA A 45 -2.65 9.93 8.54
N ASN A 46 -2.22 11.09 9.06
CA ASN A 46 -3.11 12.21 9.41
C ASN A 46 -3.98 12.68 8.22
N LEU A 47 -3.40 12.70 7.01
CA LEU A 47 -4.12 13.10 5.80
C LEU A 47 -5.14 12.02 5.39
N ILE A 48 -4.74 10.75 5.51
CA ILE A 48 -5.57 9.60 5.21
C ILE A 48 -6.76 9.54 6.14
N GLU A 49 -6.56 9.64 7.46
CA GLU A 49 -7.63 9.68 8.46
C GLU A 49 -8.64 10.79 8.14
N LYS A 50 -8.15 12.02 7.92
CA LYS A 50 -9.01 13.16 7.59
C LYS A 50 -9.84 12.95 6.33
N LYS A 51 -9.27 12.33 5.29
CA LYS A 51 -9.93 12.14 3.99
C LYS A 51 -10.81 10.89 3.93
N SER A 52 -10.41 9.82 4.60
CA SER A 52 -11.13 8.55 4.67
C SER A 52 -12.24 8.54 5.73
N LYS A 53 -12.17 9.47 6.70
CA LYS A 53 -13.02 9.52 7.90
C LYS A 53 -12.85 8.28 8.80
N LEU A 54 -11.71 7.61 8.71
CA LEU A 54 -11.32 6.52 9.61
C LEU A 54 -10.69 7.10 10.88
N THR A 55 -10.90 6.43 12.00
CA THR A 55 -10.09 6.65 13.21
C THR A 55 -8.70 6.04 13.03
N SER A 56 -7.75 6.39 13.89
CA SER A 56 -6.41 5.79 13.88
C SER A 56 -6.46 4.27 14.06
N ASP A 57 -7.34 3.79 14.95
CA ASP A 57 -7.52 2.36 15.20
C ASP A 57 -8.10 1.64 13.96
N ASP A 58 -9.10 2.25 13.31
CA ASP A 58 -9.68 1.71 12.07
C ASP A 58 -8.64 1.69 10.94
N LEU A 59 -7.83 2.74 10.83
CA LEU A 59 -6.76 2.83 9.83
C LEU A 59 -5.74 1.72 10.06
N GLN A 60 -5.30 1.50 11.30
CA GLN A 60 -4.37 0.43 11.64
C GLN A 60 -4.96 -0.94 11.29
N TYR A 61 -6.22 -1.21 11.63
CA TYR A 61 -6.87 -2.48 11.32
C TYR A 61 -6.95 -2.75 9.80
N VAL A 62 -7.32 -1.73 9.01
CA VAL A 62 -7.38 -1.84 7.56
C VAL A 62 -5.99 -2.06 6.96
N MET A 63 -4.97 -1.40 7.52
CA MET A 63 -3.58 -1.58 7.12
C MET A 63 -3.10 -3.00 7.40
N ASP A 64 -3.29 -3.52 8.61
CA ASP A 64 -2.89 -4.89 8.95
C ASP A 64 -3.54 -5.92 8.01
N MET A 65 -4.81 -5.73 7.68
CA MET A 65 -5.53 -6.57 6.73
C MET A 65 -4.95 -6.46 5.30
N LEU A 66 -4.68 -5.25 4.80
CA LEU A 66 -4.08 -5.05 3.48
C LEU A 66 -2.68 -5.65 3.38
N PHE A 67 -1.83 -5.38 4.37
CA PHE A 67 -0.45 -5.86 4.39
C PHE A 67 -0.37 -7.37 4.59
N SER A 68 -1.36 -8.02 5.21
CA SER A 68 -1.44 -9.49 5.25
C SER A 68 -1.57 -10.14 3.86
N ARG A 69 -1.96 -9.36 2.84
CA ARG A 69 -2.15 -9.82 1.45
C ARG A 69 -1.07 -9.36 0.49
N ILE A 70 -0.20 -8.44 0.91
CA ILE A 70 0.83 -7.84 0.06
C ILE A 70 2.18 -8.40 0.50
N SER A 71 2.89 -9.03 -0.42
CA SER A 71 4.27 -9.45 -0.18
C SER A 71 5.17 -8.22 -0.16
N ILE A 72 5.73 -7.91 1.01
CA ILE A 72 6.66 -6.80 1.19
C ILE A 72 8.07 -7.25 0.82
N TYR A 73 8.69 -6.50 -0.10
CA TYR A 73 10.05 -6.74 -0.56
C TYR A 73 11.02 -5.78 0.16
N PRO A 74 12.05 -6.29 0.84
CA PRO A 74 13.07 -5.49 1.52
C PRO A 74 13.87 -4.60 0.57
N HIS A 75 14.39 -3.48 1.06
CA HIS A 75 15.14 -2.53 0.25
C HIS A 75 16.41 -3.13 -0.33
N GLU A 76 17.08 -4.02 0.41
CA GLU A 76 18.30 -4.67 -0.01
C GLU A 76 18.12 -5.51 -1.28
N GLU A 77 16.91 -6.03 -1.53
CA GLU A 77 16.60 -6.83 -2.73
C GLU A 77 16.57 -6.01 -4.02
N TYR A 78 16.43 -4.68 -3.92
CA TYR A 78 16.27 -3.82 -5.09
C TYR A 78 17.10 -2.54 -5.08
N ALA A 79 17.90 -2.28 -4.03
CA ALA A 79 18.74 -1.10 -3.91
C ALA A 79 19.70 -0.93 -5.12
N ASP A 80 20.29 -2.05 -5.58
CA ASP A 80 21.22 -2.06 -6.72
C ASP A 80 20.57 -1.67 -8.06
N CYS A 81 19.25 -1.61 -8.11
CA CYS A 81 18.50 -1.21 -9.30
C CYS A 81 18.22 0.30 -9.36
N TYR A 82 18.43 1.05 -8.28
CA TYR A 82 18.17 2.50 -8.23
C TYR A 82 18.92 3.31 -9.30
N PRO A 83 20.20 3.02 -9.62
CA PRO A 83 20.90 3.73 -10.70
C PRO A 83 20.25 3.58 -12.09
N ARG A 84 19.32 2.63 -12.26
CA ARG A 84 18.58 2.41 -13.51
C ARG A 84 17.23 3.13 -13.55
N ALA A 85 16.84 3.79 -12.45
CA ALA A 85 15.57 4.50 -12.31
C ALA A 85 15.68 6.00 -12.67
N GLU A 86 16.90 6.50 -12.91
CA GLU A 86 17.18 7.84 -13.48
C GLU A 86 17.15 7.82 -15.02
#